data_AF-A0A0F2PKM6-F1
#
_entry.id   AF-A0A0F2PKM6-F1
#
_cell.length_a   1.000
_cell.length_b   1.000
_cell.length_c   1.000
_cell.angle_alpha   90.00
_cell.angle_beta   90.00
_cell.angle_gamma   90.00
#
_symmetry.space_group_name_H-M   'P 1'
#
loop_
_entity.id
_entity.type
_entity.pdbx_description
1 polymer ?
#
loop_
_entity_poly.entity_id
_entity_poly.type
_entity_poly.pdbx_seq_one_letter_code
_entity_poly.pdbx_strand_id
1 'polypeptide(L)'
;MDTVPHKFNLEIERAVLVGDEKFDFTIDATKYRYEDGMDVKRQNLNRPIITMVNTDISLEEIVWDERGIRFELLYKQKKGLKPPYAVLTAGIISDSKGRGYSVIDIRPREEAKRYWEREKFENWPFPNLVTAYNEKGEPAKYGQRGVGPGDRMGMFLDREFAEQSETIHVEVENLAYLLVGEWKNDVQPNCTATPK
;
A
#
# COMPACT_ATOMS: atom_id res chain seq x y z
N MET A 1 -30.66 -36.19 12.93
CA MET A 1 -29.65 -36.63 11.94
C MET A 1 -29.27 -35.40 11.16
N ASP A 2 -28.07 -34.90 11.40
CA ASP A 2 -27.58 -33.66 10.80
C ASP A 2 -27.21 -33.91 9.34
N THR A 3 -27.93 -33.26 8.44
CA THR A 3 -27.71 -33.33 6.99
C THR A 3 -26.49 -32.48 6.63
N VAL A 4 -25.31 -33.10 6.54
CA VAL A 4 -24.13 -32.46 5.97
C VAL A 4 -24.24 -32.44 4.43
N PRO A 5 -24.05 -31.30 3.76
CA PRO A 5 -24.18 -31.21 2.30
C PRO A 5 -23.21 -32.14 1.56
N HIS A 6 -23.70 -32.87 0.55
CA HIS A 6 -22.88 -33.77 -0.29
C HIS A 6 -22.02 -33.04 -1.33
N LYS A 7 -22.23 -31.72 -1.50
CA LYS A 7 -21.43 -30.84 -2.36
C LYS A 7 -21.32 -29.47 -1.72
N PHE A 8 -20.12 -28.90 -1.74
CA PHE A 8 -19.83 -27.56 -1.31
C PHE A 8 -18.97 -26.89 -2.38
N ASN A 9 -19.39 -25.71 -2.83
CA ASN A 9 -18.62 -24.88 -3.76
C ASN A 9 -17.92 -23.80 -2.96
N LEU A 10 -16.58 -23.78 -3.02
CA LEU A 10 -15.77 -22.72 -2.44
C LEU A 10 -15.31 -21.79 -3.56
N GLU A 11 -15.79 -20.56 -3.55
CA GLU A 11 -15.35 -19.51 -4.47
C GLU A 11 -14.48 -18.52 -3.69
N ILE A 12 -13.20 -18.41 -4.06
CA ILE A 12 -12.30 -17.39 -3.52
C ILE A 12 -12.32 -16.22 -4.49
N GLU A 13 -13.08 -15.18 -4.15
CA GLU A 13 -13.20 -13.98 -4.99
C GLU A 13 -11.92 -13.14 -5.02
N ARG A 14 -11.12 -13.15 -3.93
CA ARG A 14 -9.87 -12.39 -3.81
C ARG A 14 -8.92 -12.98 -2.76
N ALA A 15 -7.63 -13.02 -3.09
CA ALA A 15 -6.55 -13.22 -2.13
C ALA A 15 -5.59 -12.02 -2.22
N VAL A 16 -5.35 -11.35 -1.09
CA VAL A 16 -4.34 -10.30 -0.96
C VAL A 16 -3.21 -10.86 -0.12
N LEU A 17 -2.01 -10.88 -0.69
CA LEU A 17 -0.79 -11.27 0.02
C LEU A 17 0.02 -10.02 0.34
N VAL A 18 0.66 -10.04 1.49
CA VAL A 18 1.66 -9.06 1.89
C VAL A 18 2.99 -9.78 1.85
N GLY A 19 3.83 -9.43 0.88
CA GLY A 19 5.17 -10.00 0.74
C GLY A 19 6.18 -9.32 1.67
N ASP A 20 7.42 -9.80 1.68
CA ASP A 20 8.54 -9.19 2.41
C ASP A 20 9.40 -8.28 1.52
N GLU A 21 8.99 -8.08 0.26
CA GLU A 21 9.70 -7.21 -0.65
C GLU A 21 9.58 -5.75 -0.23
N LYS A 22 10.57 -4.97 -0.69
CA LYS A 22 10.68 -3.54 -0.43
C LYS A 22 11.29 -2.80 -1.61
N PHE A 23 11.03 -1.51 -1.67
CA PHE A 23 11.77 -0.59 -2.53
C PHE A 23 11.98 0.73 -1.80
N ASP A 24 13.03 1.45 -2.19
CA ASP A 24 13.37 2.74 -1.62
C ASP A 24 13.57 3.81 -2.70
N PHE A 25 13.46 5.06 -2.29
CA PHE A 25 13.80 6.21 -3.11
C PHE A 25 14.13 7.42 -2.24
N THR A 26 14.81 8.38 -2.85
CA THR A 26 15.26 9.59 -2.17
C THR A 26 14.57 10.85 -2.70
N ILE A 27 14.19 11.73 -1.77
CA ILE A 27 13.68 13.08 -2.03
C ILE A 27 14.73 14.09 -1.57
N ASP A 28 15.11 15.00 -2.47
CA ASP A 28 15.90 16.18 -2.12
C ASP A 28 14.95 17.25 -1.58
N ALA A 29 14.79 17.31 -0.26
CA ALA A 29 13.81 18.16 0.40
C ALA A 29 14.07 19.64 0.12
N THR A 30 15.33 20.03 -0.07
CA THR A 30 15.72 21.42 -0.29
C THR A 30 15.10 22.02 -1.56
N LYS A 31 14.88 21.20 -2.60
CA LYS A 31 14.25 21.63 -3.86
C LYS A 31 12.77 21.99 -3.73
N TYR A 32 12.09 21.34 -2.79
CA TYR A 32 10.64 21.45 -2.63
C TYR A 32 10.25 22.36 -1.46
N ARG A 33 11.24 22.91 -0.75
CA ARG A 33 11.03 23.73 0.44
C ARG A 33 9.97 24.80 0.20
N TYR A 34 9.08 24.92 1.17
CA TYR A 34 8.11 26.00 1.29
C TYR A 34 8.83 27.34 1.25
N GLU A 35 8.34 28.27 0.44
CA GLU A 35 8.80 29.65 0.40
C GLU A 35 7.73 30.53 1.08
N ASP A 36 8.16 31.48 1.89
CA ASP A 36 7.25 32.37 2.63
C ASP A 36 6.27 33.07 1.67
N GLY A 37 4.97 32.91 1.93
CA GLY A 37 3.88 33.51 1.14
C GLY A 37 3.26 32.62 0.05
N MET A 38 3.70 31.36 -0.12
CA MET A 38 2.99 30.38 -0.97
C MET A 38 2.18 29.39 -0.15
N ASP A 39 0.86 29.30 -0.33
CA ASP A 39 0.03 28.36 0.44
C ASP A 39 0.40 26.88 0.18
N VAL A 40 0.76 26.53 -1.07
CA VAL A 40 1.10 25.16 -1.50
C VAL A 40 2.08 25.20 -2.68
N LYS A 41 3.15 24.41 -2.63
CA LYS A 41 4.07 24.14 -3.74
C LYS A 41 3.88 22.71 -4.24
N ARG A 42 3.41 22.55 -5.48
CA ARG A 42 3.11 21.24 -6.09
C ARG A 42 4.01 21.01 -7.29
N GLN A 43 4.62 19.83 -7.36
CA GLN A 43 5.47 19.44 -8.48
C GLN A 43 5.15 18.01 -8.95
N ASN A 44 4.74 17.90 -10.22
CA ASN A 44 4.63 16.63 -10.92
C ASN A 44 6.02 16.19 -11.38
N LEU A 45 6.45 15.02 -10.91
CA LEU A 45 7.77 14.46 -11.19
C LEU A 45 7.71 13.33 -12.22
N ASN A 46 6.71 12.43 -12.09
CA ASN A 46 6.61 11.20 -12.89
C ASN A 46 7.95 10.44 -12.97
N ARG A 47 8.74 10.45 -11.89
CA ARG A 47 10.08 9.88 -11.86
C ARG A 47 9.97 8.36 -11.64
N PRO A 48 10.43 7.52 -12.59
CA PRO A 48 10.45 6.07 -12.40
C PRO A 48 11.31 5.70 -11.17
N ILE A 49 10.83 4.78 -10.35
CA ILE A 49 11.58 4.21 -9.22
C ILE A 49 12.02 2.80 -9.60
N ILE A 50 11.07 1.91 -9.84
CA ILE A 50 11.33 0.49 -10.09
C ILE A 50 10.21 -0.14 -10.91
N THR A 51 10.53 -1.19 -11.66
CA THR A 51 9.55 -2.12 -12.22
C THR A 51 9.71 -3.47 -11.53
N MET A 52 8.64 -3.97 -10.92
CA MET A 52 8.65 -5.29 -10.28
C MET A 52 7.25 -5.90 -10.29
N VAL A 53 7.16 -7.24 -10.33
CA VAL A 53 5.89 -7.98 -10.27
C VAL A 53 4.84 -7.38 -11.20
N ASN A 54 5.16 -7.30 -12.50
CA ASN A 54 4.29 -6.72 -13.53
C ASN A 54 3.75 -5.30 -13.23
N THR A 55 4.48 -4.51 -12.45
CA THR A 55 4.04 -3.18 -12.01
C THR A 55 5.19 -2.18 -12.10
N ASP A 56 4.95 -1.06 -12.77
CA ASP A 56 5.85 0.09 -12.80
C ASP A 56 5.50 1.02 -11.63
N ILE A 57 6.47 1.34 -10.78
CA ILE A 57 6.30 2.24 -9.64
C ILE A 57 7.08 3.51 -9.91
N SER A 58 6.40 4.65 -9.79
CA SER A 58 7.00 5.97 -9.98
C SER A 58 6.61 6.94 -8.86
N LEU A 59 7.53 7.84 -8.51
CA LEU A 59 7.21 9.04 -7.75
C LEU A 59 6.50 10.03 -8.68
N GLU A 60 5.18 10.13 -8.54
CA GLU A 60 4.32 10.91 -9.43
C GLU A 60 4.34 12.39 -9.06
N GLU A 61 4.14 12.70 -7.78
CA GLU A 61 3.96 14.07 -7.30
C GLU A 61 4.62 14.28 -5.93
N ILE A 62 5.15 15.49 -5.72
CA ILE A 62 5.45 16.04 -4.41
C ILE A 62 4.61 17.30 -4.19
N VAL A 63 4.01 17.42 -3.02
CA VAL A 63 3.31 18.61 -2.54
C VAL A 63 3.95 19.04 -1.24
N TRP A 64 4.31 20.31 -1.13
CA TRP A 64 4.72 20.93 0.12
C TRP A 64 3.68 21.97 0.51
N ASP A 65 3.15 21.89 1.72
CA ASP A 65 2.27 22.91 2.30
C ASP A 65 2.65 23.21 3.75
N GLU A 66 1.86 24.04 4.44
CA GLU A 66 2.10 24.45 5.82
C GLU A 66 2.27 23.29 6.82
N ARG A 67 1.78 22.09 6.47
CA ARG A 67 1.85 20.91 7.32
C ARG A 67 3.17 20.16 7.15
N GLY A 68 3.90 20.34 6.04
CA GLY A 68 5.05 19.51 5.62
C GLY A 68 5.00 19.00 4.17
N ILE A 69 5.63 17.85 3.92
CA ILE A 69 5.74 17.23 2.57
C ILE A 69 4.75 16.08 2.42
N ARG A 70 3.98 16.08 1.35
CA ARG A 70 3.32 14.89 0.81
C ARG A 70 4.05 14.39 -0.43
N PHE A 71 4.31 13.10 -0.50
CA PHE A 71 4.69 12.44 -1.75
C PHE A 71 3.59 11.47 -2.22
N GLU A 72 3.49 11.28 -3.53
CA GLU A 72 2.56 10.35 -4.16
C GLU A 72 3.28 9.38 -5.09
N LEU A 73 3.02 8.09 -4.88
CA LEU A 73 3.49 7.00 -5.70
C LEU A 73 2.37 6.50 -6.60
N LEU A 74 2.70 6.22 -7.86
CA LEU A 74 1.81 5.64 -8.85
C LEU A 74 2.26 4.21 -9.19
N TYR A 75 1.32 3.27 -9.12
CA TYR A 75 1.51 1.85 -9.43
C TYR A 75 0.85 1.52 -10.77
N LYS A 76 1.59 1.51 -11.86
CA LYS A 76 1.05 1.15 -13.18
C LYS A 76 1.23 -0.34 -13.46
N GLN A 77 0.11 -1.07 -13.44
CA GLN A 77 0.11 -2.48 -13.81
C GLN A 77 0.34 -2.66 -15.32
N LYS A 78 1.12 -3.68 -15.70
CA LYS A 78 1.30 -4.08 -17.09
C LYS A 78 -0.03 -4.53 -17.69
N LYS A 79 -0.28 -4.13 -18.93
CA LYS A 79 -1.48 -4.51 -19.70
C LYS A 79 -1.25 -5.82 -20.44
N GLY A 80 -2.34 -6.54 -20.74
CA GLY A 80 -2.31 -7.74 -21.58
C GLY A 80 -1.76 -9.00 -20.91
N LEU A 81 -1.71 -9.03 -19.58
CA LEU A 81 -1.30 -10.21 -18.82
C LEU A 81 -2.33 -11.33 -18.96
N LYS A 82 -1.86 -12.57 -19.12
CA LYS A 82 -2.69 -13.77 -19.14
C LYS A 82 -2.64 -14.45 -17.76
N PRO A 83 -3.78 -14.77 -17.12
CA PRO A 83 -3.78 -15.50 -15.86
C PRO A 83 -3.06 -16.86 -15.95
N PRO A 84 -2.41 -17.34 -14.85
CA PRO A 84 -2.28 -16.66 -13.57
C PRO A 84 -1.16 -15.60 -13.59
N TYR A 85 -1.39 -14.47 -12.91
CA TYR A 85 -0.37 -13.44 -12.72
C TYR A 85 -0.52 -12.73 -11.37
N ALA A 86 0.54 -12.05 -10.96
CA ALA A 86 0.55 -11.16 -9.81
C ALA A 86 0.87 -9.73 -10.27
N VAL A 87 0.30 -8.75 -9.56
CA VAL A 87 0.60 -7.33 -9.67
C VAL A 87 0.71 -6.73 -8.26
N LEU A 88 1.46 -5.63 -8.12
CA LEU A 88 1.46 -4.83 -6.92
C LEU A 88 0.32 -3.81 -6.96
N THR A 89 -0.16 -3.45 -5.78
CA THR A 89 -1.27 -2.51 -5.60
C THR A 89 -0.88 -1.39 -4.65
N ALA A 90 -1.32 -0.18 -4.96
CA ALA A 90 -1.07 1.01 -4.13
C ALA A 90 -1.83 0.98 -2.78
N GLY A 91 -2.78 0.05 -2.61
CA GLY A 91 -3.50 -0.18 -1.36
C GLY A 91 -4.31 -1.47 -1.41
N ILE A 92 -4.81 -1.91 -0.26
CA ILE A 92 -5.71 -3.06 -0.20
C ILE A 92 -7.09 -2.63 -0.68
N ILE A 93 -7.41 -3.00 -1.93
CA ILE A 93 -8.76 -2.84 -2.48
C ILE A 93 -9.68 -3.74 -1.65
N SER A 94 -10.66 -3.19 -0.94
CA SER A 94 -11.52 -3.97 -0.04
C SER A 94 -12.96 -4.17 -0.55
N ASP A 95 -13.31 -3.66 -1.73
CA ASP A 95 -14.59 -4.00 -2.35
C ASP A 95 -14.51 -4.25 -3.88
N SER A 96 -15.58 -4.87 -4.40
CA SER A 96 -15.81 -5.15 -5.83
C SER A 96 -16.08 -3.89 -6.66
N LYS A 97 -16.12 -2.70 -6.03
CA LYS A 97 -16.34 -1.40 -6.67
C LYS A 97 -15.05 -0.62 -6.90
N GLY A 98 -13.89 -1.23 -6.64
CA GLY A 98 -12.58 -0.61 -6.88
C GLY A 98 -12.24 0.51 -5.91
N ARG A 99 -12.92 0.58 -4.75
CA ARG A 99 -12.53 1.52 -3.69
C ARG A 99 -11.35 0.91 -2.95
N GLY A 100 -10.16 1.46 -3.20
CA GLY A 100 -8.95 1.21 -2.43
C GLY A 100 -9.16 1.72 -1.02
N TYR A 101 -9.14 0.84 -0.02
CA TYR A 101 -9.07 1.29 1.34
C TYR A 101 -7.61 1.36 1.74
N SER A 102 -7.18 2.47 2.33
CA SER A 102 -6.04 2.38 3.24
C SER A 102 -6.47 1.41 4.34
N VAL A 103 -5.59 0.53 4.82
CA VAL A 103 -5.93 -0.43 5.89
C VAL A 103 -6.48 0.25 7.16
N ILE A 104 -6.36 1.59 7.25
CA ILE A 104 -6.87 2.44 8.32
C ILE A 104 -8.40 2.61 8.27
N ASP A 105 -9.07 2.34 7.14
CA ASP A 105 -10.49 2.71 6.97
C ASP A 105 -11.48 1.59 7.35
N ILE A 106 -10.99 0.46 7.89
CA ILE A 106 -11.84 -0.70 8.19
C ILE A 106 -12.52 -0.56 9.57
N ARG A 107 -12.27 0.51 10.36
CA ARG A 107 -12.85 0.68 11.70
C ARG A 107 -13.15 2.14 12.09
N PRO A 108 -14.06 2.38 13.05
CA PRO A 108 -14.51 3.72 13.43
C PRO A 108 -13.34 4.65 13.77
N ARG A 109 -13.50 5.95 13.45
CA ARG A 109 -12.52 7.04 13.65
C ARG A 109 -11.87 7.11 15.04
N GLU A 110 -12.51 6.55 16.07
CA GLU A 110 -11.95 6.48 17.43
C GLU A 110 -10.86 5.40 17.58
N GLU A 111 -10.90 4.31 16.81
CA GLU A 111 -9.83 3.30 16.78
C GLU A 111 -8.65 3.68 15.88
N ALA A 112 -8.84 4.62 14.94
CA ALA A 112 -7.76 5.14 14.09
C ALA A 112 -6.60 5.75 14.91
N LYS A 113 -6.87 6.25 16.13
CA LYS A 113 -5.85 6.72 17.08
C LYS A 113 -4.90 5.60 17.55
N ARG A 114 -5.33 4.34 17.58
CA ARG A 114 -4.50 3.20 18.03
C ARG A 114 -3.42 2.79 17.03
N TYR A 115 -3.54 3.16 15.75
CA TYR A 115 -2.55 2.82 14.72
C TYR A 115 -1.27 3.67 14.76
N TRP A 116 -1.26 4.72 15.59
CA TRP A 116 -0.10 5.58 15.81
C TRP A 116 0.87 5.00 16.85
N GLU A 117 0.50 3.88 17.50
CA GLU A 117 1.34 3.16 18.47
C GLU A 117 1.95 1.90 17.82
N ARG A 118 3.08 2.08 17.09
CA ARG A 118 3.82 1.01 16.38
C ARG A 118 4.13 -0.20 17.29
N GLU A 119 4.40 0.02 18.58
CA GLU A 119 4.77 -1.02 19.54
C GLU A 119 3.73 -2.13 19.70
N LYS A 120 2.43 -1.85 19.49
CA LYS A 120 1.38 -2.87 19.61
C LYS A 120 1.13 -3.67 18.33
N PHE A 121 1.69 -3.23 17.20
CA PHE A 121 1.49 -3.84 15.89
C PHE A 121 2.80 -4.11 15.14
N GLU A 122 3.93 -4.11 15.85
CA GLU A 122 5.27 -4.32 15.29
C GLU A 122 5.38 -5.64 14.50
N ASN A 123 4.52 -6.62 14.82
CA ASN A 123 4.45 -7.92 14.15
C ASN A 123 3.30 -8.04 13.12
N TRP A 124 2.52 -6.98 12.87
CA TRP A 124 1.44 -7.03 11.89
C TRP A 124 1.98 -6.64 10.50
N PRO A 125 1.81 -7.47 9.46
CA PRO A 125 2.31 -7.18 8.12
C PRO A 125 1.42 -6.11 7.47
N PHE A 126 1.60 -4.86 7.86
CA PHE A 126 0.87 -3.75 7.26
C PHE A 126 1.31 -3.60 5.81
N PRO A 127 0.40 -3.72 4.84
CA PRO A 127 0.74 -3.59 3.42
C PRO A 127 1.30 -2.19 3.14
N ASN A 128 2.27 -2.09 2.23
CA ASN A 128 2.91 -0.86 1.80
C ASN A 128 3.29 0.02 3.00
N LEU A 129 3.94 -0.58 4.00
CA LEU A 129 4.44 0.11 5.17
C LEU A 129 5.49 1.11 4.70
N VAL A 130 5.37 2.38 5.10
CA VAL A 130 6.31 3.41 4.70
C VAL A 130 7.12 3.82 5.91
N THR A 131 8.44 3.78 5.75
CA THR A 131 9.41 4.30 6.70
C THR A 131 10.17 5.45 6.02
N ALA A 132 10.39 6.55 6.73
CA ALA A 132 11.19 7.66 6.23
C ALA A 132 12.23 8.10 7.26
N TYR A 133 13.42 8.45 6.80
CA TYR A 133 14.51 8.94 7.64
C TYR A 133 15.35 9.98 6.88
N ASN A 134 15.96 10.90 7.62
CA ASN A 134 16.79 11.96 7.03
C ASN A 134 18.24 11.52 6.85
N GLU A 135 19.09 12.41 6.34
CA GLU A 135 20.52 12.16 6.13
C GLU A 135 21.31 11.81 7.41
N LYS A 136 20.76 12.11 8.59
CA LYS A 136 21.34 11.79 9.91
C LYS A 136 20.84 10.45 10.46
N GLY A 137 19.93 9.78 9.75
CA GLY A 137 19.28 8.55 10.21
C GLY A 137 18.16 8.79 11.22
N GLU A 138 17.72 10.04 11.41
CA GLU A 138 16.61 10.36 12.30
C GLU A 138 15.29 9.97 11.60
N PRO A 139 14.40 9.22 12.26
CA PRO A 139 13.15 8.80 11.65
C PRO A 139 12.13 9.95 11.61
N ALA A 140 11.36 10.03 10.54
CA ALA A 140 10.20 10.92 10.45
C ALA A 140 9.13 10.51 11.47
N LYS A 141 8.42 11.48 12.05
CA LYS A 141 7.16 11.17 12.75
C LYS A 141 6.10 10.93 11.68
N TYR A 142 5.55 9.73 11.66
CA TYR A 142 4.61 9.31 10.62
C TYR A 142 3.46 10.31 10.49
N GLY A 143 3.12 10.71 9.26
CA GLY A 143 1.89 11.43 8.97
C GLY A 143 0.75 10.48 8.56
N GLN A 144 -0.37 11.07 8.14
CA GLN A 144 -1.54 10.32 7.69
C GLN A 144 -1.20 9.51 6.42
N ARG A 145 -1.33 8.17 6.50
CA ARG A 145 -1.29 7.29 5.31
C ARG A 145 -2.56 7.51 4.49
N GLY A 146 -2.43 7.77 3.21
CA GLY A 146 -3.56 7.95 2.30
C GLY A 146 -3.47 7.02 1.09
N VAL A 147 -4.57 6.37 0.73
CA VAL A 147 -4.74 5.80 -0.61
C VAL A 147 -5.44 6.86 -1.46
N GLY A 148 -4.83 7.21 -2.58
CA GLY A 148 -5.40 8.15 -3.55
C GLY A 148 -6.38 7.43 -4.49
N PRO A 149 -7.15 8.16 -5.30
CA PRO A 149 -8.01 7.54 -6.30
C PRO A 149 -7.20 6.70 -7.29
N GLY A 150 -7.65 5.46 -7.54
CA GLY A 150 -7.04 4.53 -8.48
C GLY A 150 -5.79 3.86 -7.95
N ASP A 151 -4.71 3.88 -8.72
CA ASP A 151 -3.46 3.16 -8.43
C ASP A 151 -2.42 4.03 -7.68
N ARG A 152 -2.88 4.93 -6.83
CA ARG A 152 -2.04 5.93 -6.14
C ARG A 152 -1.94 5.70 -4.65
N MET A 153 -0.74 5.87 -4.12
CA MET A 153 -0.46 5.87 -2.68
C MET A 153 0.19 7.19 -2.28
N GLY A 154 -0.39 7.88 -1.31
CA GLY A 154 0.13 9.14 -0.77
C GLY A 154 0.59 8.99 0.67
N MET A 155 1.68 9.66 1.02
CA MET A 155 2.15 9.77 2.39
C MET A 155 2.50 11.20 2.74
N PHE A 156 2.16 11.60 3.97
CA PHE A 156 2.50 12.89 4.53
C PHE A 156 3.66 12.75 5.55
N LEU A 157 4.63 13.65 5.48
CA LEU A 157 5.74 13.80 6.41
C LEU A 157 5.65 15.19 7.04
N ASP A 158 5.81 15.25 8.36
CA ASP A 158 5.62 16.48 9.11
C ASP A 158 6.63 17.58 8.75
N ARG A 159 6.22 18.82 8.92
CA ARG A 159 7.01 20.01 8.59
C ARG A 159 8.32 20.07 9.36
N GLU A 160 8.33 19.78 10.66
CA GLU A 160 9.53 19.88 11.49
C GLU A 160 10.62 18.94 10.96
N PHE A 161 10.25 17.69 10.66
CA PHE A 161 11.13 16.72 10.02
C PHE A 161 11.59 17.19 8.64
N ALA A 162 10.66 17.62 7.79
CA ALA A 162 10.97 18.05 6.43
C ALA A 162 11.90 19.27 6.38
N GLU A 163 11.73 20.25 7.28
CA GLU A 163 12.56 21.46 7.34
C GLU A 163 13.97 21.21 7.89
N GLN A 164 14.16 20.14 8.67
CA GLN A 164 15.44 19.73 9.23
C GLN A 164 16.21 18.74 8.35
N SER A 165 15.60 18.30 7.25
CA SER A 165 16.17 17.32 6.33
C SER A 165 16.72 18.01 5.08
N GLU A 166 17.94 17.66 4.69
CA GLU A 166 18.44 17.95 3.34
C GLU A 166 17.92 16.90 2.38
N THR A 167 17.99 15.64 2.82
CA THR A 167 17.63 14.47 2.05
C THR A 167 16.70 13.60 2.88
N ILE A 168 15.59 13.17 2.28
CA ILE A 168 14.65 12.24 2.89
C ILE A 168 14.74 10.92 2.12
N HIS A 169 15.16 9.89 2.82
CA HIS A 169 15.10 8.51 2.35
C HIS A 169 13.74 7.93 2.72
N VAL A 170 13.07 7.31 1.75
CA VAL A 170 11.79 6.66 1.93
C VAL A 170 11.94 5.20 1.55
N GLU A 171 11.60 4.31 2.47
CA GLU A 171 11.48 2.87 2.26
C GLU A 171 10.01 2.47 2.30
N VAL A 172 9.59 1.65 1.34
CA VAL A 172 8.27 1.04 1.31
C VAL A 172 8.43 -0.47 1.42
N GLU A 173 7.94 -1.03 2.51
CA GLU A 173 8.02 -2.44 2.87
C GLU A 173 6.65 -3.10 2.77
N ASN A 174 6.62 -4.43 2.91
CA ASN A 174 5.39 -5.20 2.98
C ASN A 174 4.48 -5.00 1.76
N LEU A 175 5.03 -5.14 0.55
CA LEU A 175 4.28 -4.77 -0.66
C LEU A 175 3.01 -5.62 -0.84
N ALA A 176 1.90 -4.96 -1.20
CA ALA A 176 0.60 -5.60 -1.36
C ALA A 176 0.41 -6.19 -2.76
N TYR A 177 0.20 -7.51 -2.81
CA TYR A 177 -0.04 -8.26 -4.03
C TYR A 177 -1.53 -8.45 -4.30
N LEU A 178 -1.91 -8.25 -5.56
CA LEU A 178 -3.14 -8.80 -6.12
C LEU A 178 -2.79 -10.00 -7.00
N LEU A 179 -3.29 -11.16 -6.60
CA LEU A 179 -3.19 -12.38 -7.40
C LEU A 179 -4.43 -12.53 -8.28
N VAL A 180 -4.22 -12.70 -9.59
CA VAL A 180 -5.29 -12.89 -10.57
C VAL A 180 -5.14 -14.26 -11.20
N GLY A 181 -6.17 -15.09 -11.08
CA GLY A 181 -6.21 -16.47 -11.56
C GLY A 181 -7.63 -16.98 -11.74
N GLU A 182 -7.78 -18.06 -12.52
CA GLU A 182 -8.99 -18.88 -12.48
C GLU A 182 -8.87 -19.85 -11.30
N TRP A 183 -9.36 -19.45 -10.14
CA TRP A 183 -9.34 -20.29 -8.94
C TRP A 183 -10.45 -21.34 -8.99
N LYS A 184 -10.29 -22.36 -9.83
CA LYS A 184 -11.22 -23.51 -9.87
C LYS A 184 -10.72 -24.59 -8.91
N ASN A 185 -11.43 -24.78 -7.80
CA ASN A 185 -11.25 -25.96 -6.95
C ASN A 185 -12.28 -27.01 -7.34
N ASP A 186 -11.88 -28.01 -8.14
CA ASP A 186 -12.64 -29.25 -8.25
C ASP A 186 -12.43 -30.06 -6.96
N VAL A 187 -13.23 -29.78 -5.94
CA VAL A 187 -13.28 -30.66 -4.76
C VAL A 187 -14.04 -31.91 -5.17
N GLN A 188 -13.32 -32.95 -5.64
CA GLN A 188 -13.93 -34.26 -5.83
C GLN A 188 -14.27 -34.87 -4.47
N PRO A 189 -15.54 -35.17 -4.17
CA PRO A 189 -15.90 -35.90 -2.95
C PRO A 189 -15.55 -37.38 -3.15
N ASN A 190 -14.27 -37.74 -3.02
CA ASN A 190 -13.89 -39.15 -2.89
C ASN A 190 -14.02 -39.58 -1.43
N CYS A 191 -15.25 -39.76 -0.97
CA CYS A 191 -15.56 -40.56 0.21
C CYS A 191 -16.84 -41.35 -0.04
N THR A 192 -16.73 -42.44 -0.81
CA THR A 192 -17.69 -43.53 -0.76
C THR A 192 -17.50 -44.30 0.54
N ALA A 193 -18.10 -43.80 1.64
CA ALA A 193 -18.32 -44.63 2.81
C ALA A 193 -19.34 -45.70 2.42
N THR A 194 -18.87 -46.93 2.21
CA THR A 194 -19.75 -48.09 2.03
C THR A 194 -20.37 -48.40 3.39
N PRO A 195 -21.70 -48.36 3.56
CA PRO A 195 -22.32 -48.82 4.80
C PRO A 195 -22.12 -50.34 4.91
N LYS A 196 -21.74 -50.81 6.10
CA LYS A 196 -21.87 -52.21 6.50
C LYS A 196 -23.29 -52.49 6.97
#